data_AF-A0A9P4G725-F1
#
_entry.id   AF-A0A9P4G725-F1
#
_cell.length_a   1.000
_cell.length_b   1.000
_cell.length_c   1.000
_cell.angle_alpha   90.00
_cell.angle_beta   90.00
_cell.angle_gamma   90.00
#
_symmetry.space_group_name_H-M   'P 1'
#
loop_
_entity.id
_entity.type
_entity.pdbx_description
1 polymer ?
#
loop_
_entity_poly.entity_id
_entity_poly.type
_entity_poly.pdbx_seq_one_letter_code
_entity_poly.pdbx_strand_id
1 'polypeptide(L)'
;MEKILVKLKNDPGSITTEDARRLSENVEARDEKSARIISAVESFAVANEALHDQDPSLGQAPHTSLLTVVNDLHAAVDTNPSDITTEVLRTVQTNIVSEMQKAVGHANAPRPELEAELREEIAKIEPKVVQGTVTKAEADHLHSLEARAHGHTEKGSITAIAQSVAAKRERQMSLSSSSSPSSGRSRASSKTFTGTPQEQSHRDKEANLHQAEVSTRSKIEQGTVTQADADLLQSRETRAHSHIDKVGLAATTQSLVSKKRQESLSGRSNVSPRASEADYERRIEQSHHDKEINLKVVELTIQPKIIEENVVD
;
A
#
# COMPACT_ATOMS: atom_id res chain seq x y z
N MET A 1 25.90 34.19 -7.80
CA MET A 1 24.50 34.53 -7.46
C MET A 1 23.79 35.28 -8.59
N GLU A 2 24.35 36.39 -9.13
CA GLU A 2 23.72 37.15 -10.22
C GLU A 2 23.30 36.31 -11.44
N LYS A 3 24.12 35.34 -11.85
CA LYS A 3 23.79 34.43 -12.95
C LYS A 3 22.49 33.64 -12.72
N ILE A 4 22.21 33.21 -11.49
CA ILE A 4 21.00 32.45 -11.13
C ILE A 4 19.77 33.37 -11.17
N LEU A 5 19.91 34.61 -10.69
CA LEU A 5 18.84 35.61 -10.74
C LEU A 5 18.50 36.01 -12.19
N VAL A 6 19.51 36.12 -13.06
CA VAL A 6 19.32 36.39 -14.49
C VAL A 6 18.59 35.23 -15.16
N LYS A 7 18.94 33.98 -14.84
CA LYS A 7 18.22 32.79 -15.33
C LYS A 7 16.76 32.80 -14.85
N LEU A 8 16.52 32.94 -13.55
CA LEU A 8 15.15 33.01 -12.98
C LEU A 8 14.29 34.10 -13.64
N LYS A 9 14.89 35.22 -14.05
CA LYS A 9 14.18 36.33 -14.68
C LYS A 9 13.89 36.10 -16.17
N ASN A 10 14.84 35.54 -16.91
CA ASN A 10 14.78 35.48 -18.37
C ASN A 10 14.30 34.12 -18.90
N ASP A 11 14.68 33.04 -18.23
CA ASP A 11 14.33 31.68 -18.59
C ASP A 11 14.33 30.79 -17.34
N PRO A 12 13.22 30.76 -16.58
CA PRO A 12 13.14 29.95 -15.37
C PRO A 12 13.27 28.45 -15.68
N GLY A 13 12.88 27.99 -16.88
CA GLY A 13 13.00 26.58 -17.29
C GLY A 13 14.44 26.06 -17.26
N SER A 14 15.41 26.93 -17.47
CA SER A 14 16.85 26.61 -17.44
C SER A 14 17.48 26.40 -16.05
N ILE A 15 16.68 26.55 -14.97
CA ILE A 15 17.15 26.38 -13.59
C ILE A 15 17.32 24.90 -13.29
N THR A 16 18.54 24.51 -12.90
CA THR A 16 18.88 23.15 -12.48
C THR A 16 18.90 23.01 -10.96
N THR A 17 18.90 21.76 -10.48
CA THR A 17 19.03 21.45 -9.04
C THR A 17 20.34 21.96 -8.44
N GLU A 18 21.42 21.98 -9.22
CA GLU A 18 22.71 22.59 -8.83
C GLU A 18 22.63 24.13 -8.71
N ASP A 19 21.87 24.81 -9.57
CA ASP A 19 21.65 26.26 -9.46
C ASP A 19 20.85 26.60 -8.19
N ALA A 20 19.83 25.78 -7.85
CA ALA A 20 19.06 25.94 -6.61
C ALA A 20 19.93 25.71 -5.35
N ARG A 21 20.79 24.69 -5.36
CA ARG A 21 21.73 24.41 -4.26
C ARG A 21 22.72 25.56 -4.03
N ARG A 22 23.25 26.13 -5.11
CA ARG A 22 24.13 27.31 -5.03
C ARG A 22 23.40 28.53 -4.50
N LEU A 23 22.11 28.66 -4.76
CA LEU A 23 21.29 29.75 -4.21
C LEU A 23 21.13 29.61 -2.69
N SER A 24 20.83 28.40 -2.20
CA SER A 24 20.69 28.14 -0.76
C SER A 24 22.00 28.25 0.02
N GLU A 25 23.14 27.90 -0.58
CA GLU A 25 24.47 28.08 0.03
C GLU A 25 24.91 29.56 0.13
N ASN A 26 24.45 30.42 -0.78
CA ASN A 26 24.89 31.83 -0.84
C ASN A 26 23.90 32.82 -0.20
N VAL A 27 22.69 32.39 0.13
CA VAL A 27 21.65 33.23 0.74
C VAL A 27 21.31 32.67 2.12
N GLU A 28 21.84 33.31 3.14
CA GLU A 28 21.47 33.00 4.52
C GLU A 28 20.01 33.41 4.75
N ALA A 29 19.14 32.42 5.00
CA ALA A 29 17.71 32.64 5.20
C ALA A 29 17.42 33.32 6.55
N ARG A 30 17.66 34.63 6.62
CA ARG A 30 17.45 35.43 7.84
C ARG A 30 15.99 35.74 8.12
N ASP A 31 15.14 35.64 7.11
CA ASP A 31 13.71 35.93 7.17
C ASP A 31 12.87 34.83 6.50
N GLU A 32 11.65 34.64 6.99
CA GLU A 32 10.72 33.61 6.53
C GLU A 32 10.41 33.72 5.03
N LYS A 33 10.40 34.95 4.50
CA LYS A 33 10.17 35.20 3.08
C LYS A 33 11.32 34.67 2.22
N SER A 34 12.57 34.91 2.61
CA SER A 34 13.73 34.33 1.92
C SER A 34 13.77 32.81 2.00
N ALA A 35 13.41 32.22 3.14
CA ALA A 35 13.31 30.77 3.29
C ALA A 35 12.27 30.15 2.33
N ARG A 36 11.09 30.77 2.19
CA ARG A 36 10.06 30.32 1.24
C ARG A 36 10.51 30.43 -0.20
N ILE A 37 11.24 31.50 -0.56
CA ILE A 37 11.75 31.69 -1.92
C ILE A 37 12.78 30.60 -2.25
N ILE A 38 13.71 30.30 -1.34
CA ILE A 38 14.71 29.23 -1.54
C ILE A 38 14.01 27.88 -1.74
N SER A 39 13.07 27.53 -0.87
CA SER A 39 12.33 26.27 -0.96
C SER A 39 11.49 26.16 -2.25
N ALA A 40 10.90 27.27 -2.71
CA ALA A 40 10.17 27.31 -3.97
C ALA A 40 11.10 27.11 -5.18
N VAL A 41 12.29 27.72 -5.17
CA VAL A 41 13.29 27.54 -6.24
C VAL A 41 13.83 26.11 -6.28
N GLU A 42 14.07 25.49 -5.12
CA GLU A 42 14.47 24.08 -5.03
C GLU A 42 13.39 23.15 -5.56
N SER A 43 12.14 23.35 -5.15
CA SER A 43 10.99 22.55 -5.62
C SER A 43 10.80 22.69 -7.13
N PHE A 44 10.99 23.90 -7.65
CA PHE A 44 10.87 24.20 -9.07
C PHE A 44 11.99 23.54 -9.91
N ALA A 45 13.23 23.56 -9.41
CA ALA A 45 14.35 22.90 -10.08
C ALA A 45 14.16 21.38 -10.22
N VAL A 46 13.63 20.73 -9.17
CA VAL A 46 13.31 19.29 -9.18
C VAL A 46 12.19 18.97 -10.19
N ALA A 47 11.17 19.84 -10.28
CA ALA A 47 10.09 19.66 -11.23
C ALA A 47 10.57 19.84 -12.69
N ASN A 48 11.48 20.78 -12.95
CA ASN A 48 12.06 20.97 -14.29
C ASN A 48 12.91 19.77 -14.73
N GLU A 49 13.67 19.15 -13.82
CA GLU A 49 14.44 17.94 -14.13
C GLU A 49 13.52 16.79 -14.58
N ALA A 50 12.38 16.61 -13.91
CA ALA A 50 11.37 15.62 -14.29
C ALA A 50 10.70 15.90 -15.66
N LEU A 51 10.69 17.16 -16.12
CA LEU A 51 10.18 17.54 -17.43
C LEU A 51 11.25 17.37 -18.53
N HIS A 52 12.52 17.56 -18.20
CA HIS A 52 13.64 17.42 -19.14
C HIS A 52 14.14 15.98 -19.30
N ASP A 53 13.94 15.10 -18.31
CA ASP A 53 14.20 13.66 -18.44
C ASP A 53 13.14 12.91 -19.28
N GLN A 54 12.05 13.59 -19.66
CA GLN A 54 11.15 13.09 -20.71
C GLN A 54 11.70 13.44 -22.09
N ASP A 55 12.85 12.87 -22.42
CA ASP A 55 13.15 12.59 -23.82
C ASP A 55 12.22 11.43 -24.21
N PRO A 56 11.20 11.63 -25.07
CA PRO A 56 10.23 10.59 -25.35
C PRO A 56 10.92 9.46 -26.11
N SER A 57 11.38 8.45 -25.37
CA SER A 57 11.86 7.21 -25.96
C SER A 57 10.69 6.59 -26.75
N LEU A 58 10.76 6.76 -28.08
CA LEU A 58 9.93 6.09 -29.08
C LEU A 58 9.96 4.58 -28.79
N GLY A 59 8.94 4.07 -28.10
CA GLY A 59 8.81 2.63 -27.88
C GLY A 59 8.17 2.18 -26.58
N GLN A 60 7.97 3.04 -25.58
CA GLN A 60 7.08 2.65 -24.48
C GLN A 60 5.63 2.81 -24.92
N ALA A 61 4.98 1.67 -25.15
CA ALA A 61 3.57 1.56 -25.50
C ALA A 61 2.73 2.41 -24.53
N PRO A 62 2.20 3.56 -24.98
CA PRO A 62 1.34 4.31 -24.12
C PRO A 62 -0.04 3.70 -24.26
N HIS A 63 -0.66 3.38 -23.13
CA HIS A 63 -2.11 3.39 -23.05
C HIS A 63 -2.58 4.84 -23.24
N THR A 64 -2.40 5.40 -24.45
CA THR A 64 -2.86 6.73 -24.80
C THR A 64 -4.31 6.61 -25.19
N SER A 65 -5.18 7.16 -24.36
CA SER A 65 -6.50 7.60 -24.80
C SER A 65 -6.35 8.30 -26.15
N LEU A 66 -7.32 8.13 -27.06
CA LEU A 66 -7.36 8.82 -28.36
C LEU A 66 -7.10 10.33 -28.20
N LEU A 67 -7.57 10.91 -27.10
CA LEU A 67 -7.35 12.31 -26.74
C LEU A 67 -5.86 12.67 -26.57
N THR A 68 -5.07 11.78 -25.97
CA THR A 68 -3.63 11.98 -25.79
C THR A 68 -2.90 11.93 -27.12
N VAL A 69 -3.24 10.98 -28.00
CA VAL A 69 -2.66 10.91 -29.37
C VAL A 69 -2.96 12.18 -30.16
N VAL A 70 -4.18 12.72 -30.03
CA VAL A 70 -4.58 13.98 -30.70
C VAL A 70 -3.82 15.18 -30.15
N ASN A 71 -3.63 15.26 -28.83
CA ASN A 71 -2.88 16.35 -28.20
C ASN A 71 -1.38 16.29 -28.52
N ASP A 72 -0.79 15.10 -28.53
CA ASP A 72 0.63 14.90 -28.88
C ASP A 72 0.89 15.26 -30.34
N LEU A 73 -0.04 14.91 -31.24
CA LEU A 73 0.00 15.34 -32.62
C LEU A 73 -0.11 16.86 -32.74
N HIS A 74 -1.04 17.48 -32.02
CA HIS A 74 -1.21 18.94 -32.03
C HIS A 74 0.07 19.65 -31.54
N ALA A 75 0.67 19.16 -30.46
CA ALA A 75 1.93 19.70 -29.94
C ALA A 75 3.09 19.52 -30.94
N ALA A 76 3.18 18.36 -31.61
CA ALA A 76 4.18 18.12 -32.64
C ALA A 76 4.00 19.06 -33.85
N VAL A 77 2.74 19.33 -34.25
CA VAL A 77 2.40 20.26 -35.32
C VAL A 77 2.78 21.69 -34.99
N ASP A 78 2.50 22.13 -33.77
CA ASP A 78 2.84 23.49 -33.32
C ASP A 78 4.34 23.70 -33.19
N THR A 79 5.09 22.66 -32.80
CA THR A 79 6.52 22.76 -32.54
C THR A 79 7.35 22.71 -33.83
N ASN A 80 7.04 21.81 -34.76
CA ASN A 80 7.80 21.64 -36.01
C ASN A 80 6.87 21.32 -37.20
N PRO A 81 6.24 22.33 -37.82
CA PRO A 81 5.31 22.10 -38.91
C PRO A 81 5.97 21.54 -40.19
N SER A 82 7.29 21.71 -40.35
CA SER A 82 8.05 21.23 -41.52
C SER A 82 8.30 19.73 -41.53
N ASP A 83 8.22 19.06 -40.38
CA ASP A 83 8.50 17.63 -40.25
C ASP A 83 7.26 16.77 -40.53
N ILE A 84 6.10 17.40 -40.74
CA ILE A 84 4.85 16.74 -41.06
C ILE A 84 4.83 16.38 -42.55
N THR A 85 5.34 15.20 -42.85
CA THR A 85 5.16 14.59 -44.17
C THR A 85 3.74 14.02 -44.30
N THR A 86 3.25 13.92 -45.54
CA THR A 86 1.94 13.35 -45.86
C THR A 86 1.77 11.90 -45.35
N GLU A 87 2.87 11.19 -45.15
CA GLU A 87 2.93 9.81 -44.71
C GLU A 87 2.70 9.72 -43.19
N VAL A 88 3.19 10.70 -42.42
CA VAL A 88 2.90 10.81 -40.98
C VAL A 88 1.42 11.11 -40.78
N LEU A 89 0.86 12.05 -41.53
CA LEU A 89 -0.58 12.36 -41.53
C LEU A 89 -1.43 11.14 -41.88
N ARG A 90 -1.06 10.38 -42.93
CA ARG A 90 -1.77 9.16 -43.32
C ARG A 90 -1.71 8.10 -42.23
N THR A 91 -0.55 7.88 -41.62
CA THR A 91 -0.35 6.88 -40.55
C THR A 91 -1.19 7.23 -39.32
N VAL A 92 -1.20 8.50 -38.93
CA VAL A 92 -2.01 9.01 -37.82
C VAL A 92 -3.49 8.87 -38.12
N GLN A 93 -3.93 9.22 -39.33
CA GLN A 93 -5.32 9.05 -39.74
C GLN A 93 -5.75 7.57 -39.73
N THR A 94 -4.90 6.65 -40.19
CA THR A 94 -5.20 5.21 -40.12
C THR A 94 -5.25 4.68 -38.69
N ASN A 95 -4.37 5.17 -37.80
CA ASN A 95 -4.36 4.76 -36.40
C ASN A 95 -5.57 5.32 -35.64
N ILE A 96 -5.92 6.59 -35.86
CA ILE A 96 -7.12 7.22 -35.28
C ILE A 96 -8.37 6.49 -35.77
N VAL A 97 -8.50 6.21 -37.06
CA VAL A 97 -9.66 5.48 -37.60
C VAL A 97 -9.72 4.05 -37.03
N SER A 98 -8.59 3.36 -36.90
CA SER A 98 -8.52 2.02 -36.31
C SER A 98 -8.92 2.02 -34.83
N GLU A 99 -8.42 2.97 -34.04
CA GLU A 99 -8.78 3.12 -32.63
C GLU A 99 -10.22 3.60 -32.45
N MET A 100 -10.71 4.49 -33.30
CA MET A 100 -12.12 4.86 -33.35
C MET A 100 -12.99 3.65 -33.72
N GLN A 101 -12.60 2.80 -34.67
CA GLN A 101 -13.34 1.58 -35.01
C GLN A 101 -13.39 0.58 -33.85
N LYS A 102 -12.29 0.45 -33.10
CA LYS A 102 -12.24 -0.34 -31.85
C LYS A 102 -13.12 0.28 -30.75
N ALA A 103 -13.03 1.59 -30.54
CA ALA A 103 -13.78 2.31 -29.51
C ALA A 103 -15.29 2.40 -29.80
N VAL A 104 -15.66 2.50 -31.07
CA VAL A 104 -17.05 2.46 -31.57
C VAL A 104 -17.61 1.02 -31.52
N GLY A 105 -16.80 0.03 -31.12
CA GLY A 105 -17.30 -1.30 -30.78
C GLY A 105 -17.66 -2.14 -32.01
N HIS A 106 -16.97 -2.01 -33.15
CA HIS A 106 -17.16 -2.94 -34.27
C HIS A 106 -16.73 -4.39 -33.96
N ALA A 107 -16.08 -4.63 -32.81
CA ALA A 107 -15.92 -5.97 -32.23
C ALA A 107 -17.20 -6.51 -31.53
N ASN A 108 -18.17 -5.63 -31.25
CA ASN A 108 -19.43 -5.89 -30.53
C ASN A 108 -20.67 -5.39 -31.30
N ALA A 109 -20.56 -5.11 -32.60
CA ALA A 109 -21.72 -4.80 -33.42
C ALA A 109 -22.64 -6.04 -33.42
N PRO A 110 -23.93 -5.92 -33.05
CA PRO A 110 -24.84 -7.05 -33.02
C PRO A 110 -24.81 -7.79 -34.35
N ARG A 111 -24.31 -9.03 -34.35
CA ARG A 111 -24.28 -9.89 -35.53
C ARG A 111 -25.57 -10.70 -35.53
N PRO A 112 -26.62 -10.33 -36.27
CA PRO A 112 -27.90 -11.04 -36.26
C PRO A 112 -27.75 -12.51 -36.69
N GLU A 113 -26.73 -12.82 -37.50
CA GLU A 113 -26.42 -14.19 -37.92
C GLU A 113 -26.01 -15.10 -36.75
N LEU A 114 -25.32 -14.56 -35.72
CA LEU A 114 -24.92 -15.33 -34.52
C LEU A 114 -26.08 -15.51 -33.54
N GLU A 115 -27.16 -14.74 -33.67
CA GLU A 115 -28.30 -14.83 -32.77
C GLU A 115 -29.12 -16.11 -33.01
N ALA A 116 -29.15 -16.61 -34.25
CA ALA A 116 -29.78 -17.89 -34.58
C ALA A 116 -29.02 -19.07 -33.95
N GLU A 117 -27.69 -19.06 -34.07
CA GLU A 117 -26.81 -20.05 -33.44
C GLU A 117 -26.91 -20.00 -31.91
N LEU A 118 -26.95 -18.79 -31.33
CA LEU A 118 -27.15 -18.61 -29.90
C LEU A 118 -28.48 -19.20 -29.42
N ARG A 119 -29.59 -18.96 -30.14
CA ARG A 119 -30.90 -19.53 -29.79
C ARG A 119 -30.90 -21.06 -29.86
N GLU A 120 -30.26 -21.64 -30.87
CA GLU A 120 -30.13 -23.10 -31.00
C GLU A 120 -29.34 -23.70 -29.84
N GLU A 121 -28.19 -23.11 -29.49
CA GLU A 121 -27.37 -23.61 -28.39
C GLU A 121 -28.04 -23.39 -27.02
N ILE A 122 -28.80 -22.29 -26.85
CA ILE A 122 -29.66 -22.08 -25.68
C ILE A 122 -30.68 -23.22 -25.55
N ALA A 123 -31.40 -23.55 -26.62
CA ALA A 123 -32.41 -24.62 -26.61
C ALA A 123 -31.81 -25.99 -26.26
N LYS A 124 -30.56 -26.23 -26.65
CA LYS A 124 -29.81 -27.46 -26.33
C LYS A 124 -29.29 -27.48 -24.88
N ILE A 125 -28.89 -26.34 -24.34
CA ILE A 125 -28.31 -26.22 -22.98
C ILE A 125 -29.39 -26.08 -21.91
N GLU A 126 -30.53 -25.47 -22.19
CA GLU A 126 -31.65 -25.26 -21.25
C GLU A 126 -32.07 -26.53 -20.48
N PRO A 127 -32.34 -27.68 -21.12
CA PRO A 127 -32.68 -28.90 -20.35
C PRO A 127 -31.51 -29.39 -19.48
N LYS A 128 -30.26 -29.22 -19.92
CA LYS A 128 -29.06 -29.60 -19.13
C LYS A 128 -28.86 -28.69 -17.93
N VAL A 129 -29.22 -27.41 -18.05
CA VAL A 129 -29.21 -26.44 -16.95
C VAL A 129 -30.19 -26.87 -15.87
N VAL A 130 -31.43 -27.19 -16.24
CA VAL A 130 -32.46 -27.68 -15.31
C VAL A 130 -32.02 -28.98 -14.63
N GLN A 131 -31.41 -29.89 -15.38
CA GLN A 131 -30.91 -31.16 -14.85
C GLN A 131 -29.62 -31.01 -14.00
N GLY A 132 -28.93 -29.88 -14.08
CA GLY A 132 -27.64 -29.68 -13.41
C GLY A 132 -26.46 -30.42 -14.07
N THR A 133 -26.59 -30.80 -15.34
CA THR A 133 -25.62 -31.64 -16.06
C THR A 133 -24.68 -30.87 -16.98
N VAL A 134 -24.79 -29.54 -17.02
CA VAL A 134 -23.96 -28.65 -17.85
C VAL A 134 -22.47 -28.83 -17.55
N THR A 135 -21.69 -29.00 -18.61
CA THR A 135 -20.23 -29.03 -18.55
C THR A 135 -19.63 -27.62 -18.66
N LYS A 136 -18.40 -27.43 -18.17
CA LYS A 136 -17.69 -26.15 -18.26
C LYS A 136 -17.50 -25.69 -19.70
N ALA A 137 -17.15 -26.62 -20.60
CA ALA A 137 -16.97 -26.32 -22.01
C ALA A 137 -18.26 -25.81 -22.68
N GLU A 138 -19.41 -26.42 -22.35
CA GLU A 138 -20.71 -25.96 -22.87
C GLU A 138 -21.07 -24.57 -22.34
N ALA A 139 -20.84 -24.31 -21.04
CA ALA A 139 -21.11 -23.00 -20.44
C ALA A 139 -20.19 -21.90 -21.01
N ASP A 140 -18.91 -22.19 -21.22
CA ASP A 140 -17.94 -21.24 -21.80
C ASP A 140 -18.21 -20.99 -23.29
N HIS A 141 -18.63 -22.03 -24.03
CA HIS A 141 -19.03 -21.89 -25.43
C HIS A 141 -20.25 -20.98 -25.56
N LEU A 142 -21.29 -21.20 -24.75
CA LEU A 142 -22.49 -20.37 -24.73
C LEU A 142 -22.18 -18.92 -24.34
N HIS A 143 -21.28 -18.71 -23.37
CA HIS A 143 -20.80 -17.39 -22.98
C HIS A 143 -20.07 -16.66 -24.10
N SER A 144 -19.22 -17.37 -24.85
CA SER A 144 -18.52 -16.80 -26.00
C SER A 144 -19.48 -16.39 -27.12
N LEU A 145 -20.54 -17.17 -27.36
CA LEU A 145 -21.58 -16.84 -28.35
C LEU A 145 -22.41 -15.63 -27.91
N GLU A 146 -22.88 -15.59 -26.65
CA GLU A 146 -23.64 -14.46 -26.13
C GLU A 146 -22.79 -13.17 -26.08
N ALA A 147 -21.53 -13.25 -25.67
CA ALA A 147 -20.63 -12.11 -25.67
C ALA A 147 -20.38 -11.58 -27.09
N ARG A 148 -20.33 -12.44 -28.12
CA ARG A 148 -20.20 -12.01 -29.52
C ARG A 148 -21.50 -11.47 -30.11
N ALA A 149 -22.65 -11.98 -29.68
CA ALA A 149 -23.96 -11.55 -30.17
C ALA A 149 -24.43 -10.24 -29.51
N HIS A 150 -24.23 -10.10 -28.20
CA HIS A 150 -24.78 -9.01 -27.38
C HIS A 150 -23.71 -8.14 -26.71
N GLY A 151 -22.43 -8.52 -26.76
CA GLY A 151 -21.34 -7.77 -26.11
C GLY A 151 -21.29 -7.94 -24.58
N HIS A 152 -22.34 -8.48 -23.96
CA HIS A 152 -22.42 -8.72 -22.52
C HIS A 152 -23.33 -9.91 -22.21
N THR A 153 -23.17 -10.48 -21.01
CA THR A 153 -24.09 -11.48 -20.48
C THR A 153 -25.01 -10.89 -19.44
N GLU A 154 -26.31 -11.10 -19.62
CA GLU A 154 -27.31 -10.55 -18.71
C GLU A 154 -27.37 -11.36 -17.41
N LYS A 155 -27.57 -10.68 -16.28
CA LYS A 155 -27.72 -11.36 -14.99
C LYS A 155 -29.02 -12.16 -14.99
N GLY A 156 -28.90 -13.48 -14.86
CA GLY A 156 -30.06 -14.38 -14.89
C GLY A 156 -30.39 -14.92 -16.29
N SER A 157 -29.60 -14.58 -17.31
CA SER A 157 -29.69 -15.27 -18.60
C SER A 157 -29.36 -16.76 -18.46
N ILE A 158 -29.82 -17.57 -19.41
CA ILE A 158 -29.58 -19.01 -19.42
C ILE A 158 -28.08 -19.31 -19.36
N THR A 159 -27.25 -18.49 -20.02
CA THR A 159 -25.79 -18.57 -19.95
C THR A 159 -25.24 -18.33 -18.55
N ALA A 160 -25.71 -17.30 -17.85
CA ALA A 160 -25.29 -17.02 -16.48
C ALA A 160 -25.67 -18.19 -15.54
N ILE A 161 -26.84 -18.79 -15.75
CA ILE A 161 -27.28 -19.96 -15.00
C ILE A 161 -26.42 -21.19 -15.37
N ALA A 162 -26.13 -21.41 -16.65
CA ALA A 162 -25.28 -22.48 -17.15
C ALA A 162 -23.86 -22.42 -16.54
N GLN A 163 -23.24 -21.23 -16.50
CA GLN A 163 -21.96 -21.02 -15.82
C GLN A 163 -22.04 -21.32 -14.32
N SER A 164 -23.12 -20.90 -13.65
CA SER A 164 -23.33 -21.19 -12.24
C SER A 164 -23.46 -22.69 -11.95
N VAL A 165 -24.23 -23.41 -12.79
CA VAL A 165 -24.41 -24.85 -12.70
C VAL A 165 -23.10 -25.59 -12.95
N ALA A 166 -22.37 -25.25 -14.02
CA ALA A 166 -21.08 -25.85 -14.34
C ALA A 166 -20.07 -25.63 -13.20
N ALA A 167 -19.98 -24.41 -12.66
CA ALA A 167 -19.10 -24.10 -11.52
C ALA A 167 -19.50 -24.84 -10.24
N LYS A 168 -20.81 -24.99 -9.97
CA LYS A 168 -21.31 -25.77 -8.82
C LYS A 168 -20.93 -27.24 -8.96
N ARG A 169 -21.07 -27.81 -10.17
CA ARG A 169 -20.69 -29.19 -10.48
C ARG A 169 -19.18 -29.41 -10.33
N GLU A 170 -18.35 -28.49 -10.85
CA GLU A 170 -16.88 -28.54 -10.70
C GLU A 170 -16.49 -28.59 -9.22
N ARG A 171 -17.11 -27.73 -8.38
CA ARG A 171 -16.89 -27.76 -6.92
C ARG A 171 -17.32 -29.07 -6.28
N GLN A 172 -18.47 -29.63 -6.64
CA GLN A 172 -18.94 -30.91 -6.09
C GLN A 172 -17.99 -32.06 -6.45
N MET A 173 -17.49 -32.09 -7.68
CA MET A 173 -16.53 -33.11 -8.13
C MET A 173 -15.17 -32.96 -7.42
N SER A 174 -14.73 -31.73 -7.15
CA SER A 174 -13.51 -31.49 -6.36
C SER A 174 -13.67 -31.91 -4.89
N LEU A 175 -14.85 -31.72 -4.29
CA LEU A 175 -15.13 -32.10 -2.90
C LEU A 175 -15.25 -33.62 -2.69
N SER A 176 -15.60 -34.39 -3.73
CA SER A 176 -15.62 -35.86 -3.65
C SER A 176 -14.22 -36.50 -3.69
N SER A 177 -13.17 -35.76 -4.02
CA SER A 177 -11.79 -36.28 -4.08
C SER A 177 -10.92 -35.99 -2.85
N SER A 178 -11.39 -35.20 -1.88
CA SER A 178 -10.57 -34.81 -0.72
C SER A 178 -11.35 -34.83 0.59
N SER A 179 -11.28 -35.96 1.27
CA SER A 179 -11.47 -36.03 2.72
C SER A 179 -10.35 -35.24 3.42
N SER A 180 -10.51 -33.93 3.62
CA SER A 180 -9.79 -33.12 4.60
C SER A 180 -10.46 -31.75 4.80
N PRO A 181 -10.81 -31.35 6.03
CA PRO A 181 -11.40 -30.05 6.31
C PRO A 181 -10.29 -29.04 6.61
N SER A 182 -10.07 -28.06 5.75
CA SER A 182 -9.64 -26.69 6.10
C SER A 182 -9.07 -25.97 4.89
N SER A 183 -9.25 -24.65 4.88
CA SER A 183 -8.68 -23.70 3.90
C SER A 183 -9.34 -23.63 2.52
N GLY A 184 -10.67 -23.61 2.50
CA GLY A 184 -11.43 -22.96 1.42
C GLY A 184 -11.57 -21.47 1.72
N ARG A 185 -10.64 -20.65 1.23
CA ARG A 185 -10.69 -19.18 1.27
C ARG A 185 -11.94 -18.71 0.49
N SER A 186 -13.03 -18.42 1.20
CA SER A 186 -14.27 -17.89 0.62
C SER A 186 -13.99 -16.53 -0.03
N ARG A 187 -13.80 -16.53 -1.35
CA ARG A 187 -13.79 -15.29 -2.14
C ARG A 187 -15.20 -14.72 -2.18
N ALA A 188 -15.39 -13.63 -1.43
CA ALA A 188 -16.32 -12.53 -1.64
C ALA A 188 -17.61 -12.86 -2.43
N SER A 189 -18.61 -13.38 -1.72
CA SER A 189 -20.01 -13.27 -2.15
C SER A 189 -20.52 -11.89 -1.73
N SER A 190 -20.37 -10.90 -2.61
CA SER A 190 -20.99 -9.57 -2.47
C SER A 190 -22.49 -9.66 -2.76
N LYS A 191 -23.24 -10.29 -1.86
CA LYS A 191 -24.71 -10.34 -1.90
C LYS A 191 -25.29 -10.17 -0.48
N THR A 192 -25.05 -8.99 0.09
CA THR A 192 -25.82 -8.43 1.20
C THR A 192 -25.69 -6.90 1.13
N PHE A 193 -26.33 -6.30 0.12
CA PHE A 193 -26.53 -4.83 0.02
C PHE A 193 -27.61 -4.35 1.00
N THR A 194 -27.49 -4.70 2.28
CA THR A 194 -28.35 -4.16 3.35
C THR A 194 -27.57 -3.36 4.39
N GLY A 195 -26.23 -3.25 4.26
CA GLY A 195 -25.42 -2.44 5.15
C GLY A 195 -24.69 -1.33 4.41
N THR A 196 -24.66 -0.14 5.00
CA THR A 196 -23.76 0.93 4.55
C THR A 196 -22.29 0.48 4.70
N PRO A 197 -21.32 1.05 3.95
CA PRO A 197 -19.90 0.71 4.13
C PRO A 197 -19.40 0.83 5.58
N GLN A 198 -20.00 1.74 6.35
CA GLN A 198 -19.73 1.93 7.77
C GLN A 198 -20.24 0.76 8.62
N GLU A 199 -21.41 0.21 8.29
CA GLU A 199 -21.96 -0.96 8.97
C GLU A 199 -21.15 -2.23 8.66
N GLN A 200 -20.67 -2.38 7.42
CA GLN A 200 -19.77 -3.49 7.08
C GLN A 200 -18.46 -3.39 7.85
N SER A 201 -17.87 -2.19 7.94
CA SER A 201 -16.67 -1.97 8.76
C SER A 201 -16.90 -2.29 10.24
N HIS A 202 -18.09 -1.97 10.78
CA HIS A 202 -18.46 -2.30 12.15
C HIS A 202 -18.52 -3.82 12.36
N ARG A 203 -19.22 -4.54 11.47
CA ARG A 203 -19.33 -6.01 11.52
C ARG A 203 -17.96 -6.68 11.41
N ASP A 204 -17.09 -6.17 10.55
CA ASP A 204 -15.74 -6.72 10.41
C ASP A 204 -14.91 -6.48 11.69
N LYS A 205 -15.05 -5.33 12.35
CA LYS A 205 -14.39 -5.06 13.64
C LYS A 205 -14.92 -5.97 14.75
N GLU A 206 -16.23 -6.18 14.84
CA GLU A 206 -16.86 -7.08 15.81
C GLU A 206 -16.45 -8.54 15.58
N ALA A 207 -16.44 -9.01 14.33
CA ALA A 207 -16.00 -10.37 14.00
C ALA A 207 -14.54 -10.61 14.39
N ASN A 208 -13.66 -9.61 14.15
CA ASN A 208 -12.27 -9.66 14.58
C ASN A 208 -12.13 -9.67 16.11
N LEU A 209 -12.97 -8.93 16.83
CA LEU A 209 -13.00 -8.95 18.30
C LEU A 209 -13.41 -10.33 18.81
N HIS A 210 -14.54 -10.87 18.35
CA HIS A 210 -15.01 -12.19 18.75
C HIS A 210 -14.00 -13.31 18.46
N GLN A 211 -13.29 -13.25 17.33
CA GLN A 211 -12.25 -14.22 17.05
C GLN A 211 -11.09 -14.16 18.06
N ALA A 212 -10.68 -12.94 18.45
CA ALA A 212 -9.67 -12.74 19.48
C ALA A 212 -10.16 -13.21 20.86
N GLU A 213 -11.43 -12.97 21.20
CA GLU A 213 -12.04 -13.43 22.44
C GLU A 213 -12.04 -14.96 22.53
N VAL A 214 -12.49 -15.65 21.48
CA VAL A 214 -12.55 -17.13 21.45
C VAL A 214 -11.16 -17.73 21.63
N SER A 215 -10.16 -17.22 20.91
CA SER A 215 -8.77 -17.67 21.04
C SER A 215 -8.22 -17.45 22.46
N THR A 216 -8.54 -16.31 23.08
CA THR A 216 -8.00 -15.95 24.39
C THR A 216 -8.74 -16.64 25.54
N ARG A 217 -10.05 -16.89 25.44
CA ARG A 217 -10.80 -17.64 26.47
C ARG A 217 -10.17 -19.00 26.73
N SER A 218 -9.83 -19.74 25.68
CA SER A 218 -9.15 -21.03 25.84
C SER A 218 -7.79 -20.90 26.55
N LYS A 219 -7.03 -19.82 26.31
CA LYS A 219 -5.76 -19.55 27.00
C LYS A 219 -5.94 -19.12 28.46
N ILE A 220 -7.03 -18.41 28.77
CA ILE A 220 -7.40 -18.04 30.14
C ILE A 220 -7.69 -19.31 30.95
N GLU A 221 -8.52 -20.20 30.41
CA GLU A 221 -8.85 -21.49 31.03
C GLU A 221 -7.61 -22.35 31.28
N GLN A 222 -6.63 -22.30 30.35
CA GLN A 222 -5.35 -23.00 30.48
C GLN A 222 -4.32 -22.27 31.37
N GLY A 223 -4.58 -21.02 31.79
CA GLY A 223 -3.61 -20.21 32.54
C GLY A 223 -2.35 -19.79 31.75
N THR A 224 -2.36 -19.96 30.43
CA THR A 224 -1.24 -19.68 29.52
C THR A 224 -1.28 -18.29 28.91
N VAL A 225 -2.24 -17.46 29.32
CA VAL A 225 -2.39 -16.07 28.85
C VAL A 225 -1.10 -15.25 29.06
N THR A 226 -0.74 -14.49 28.04
CA THR A 226 0.42 -13.60 28.01
C THR A 226 0.02 -12.12 27.99
N GLN A 227 0.97 -11.21 28.26
CA GLN A 227 0.73 -9.77 28.12
C GLN A 227 0.33 -9.38 26.69
N ALA A 228 0.94 -10.01 25.68
CA ALA A 228 0.62 -9.76 24.28
C ALA A 228 -0.84 -10.13 23.95
N ASP A 229 -1.38 -11.19 24.56
CA ASP A 229 -2.79 -11.55 24.41
C ASP A 229 -3.71 -10.48 25.01
N ALA A 230 -3.36 -9.94 26.19
CA ALA A 230 -4.12 -8.87 26.84
C ALA A 230 -4.12 -7.58 26.00
N ASP A 231 -2.95 -7.16 25.50
CA ASP A 231 -2.80 -5.95 24.68
C ASP A 231 -3.54 -6.08 23.34
N LEU A 232 -3.50 -7.28 22.72
CA LEU A 232 -4.23 -7.56 21.48
C LEU A 232 -5.74 -7.43 21.69
N LEU A 233 -6.28 -8.01 22.75
CA LEU A 233 -7.71 -7.96 23.07
C LEU A 233 -8.16 -6.52 23.35
N GLN A 234 -7.39 -5.79 24.15
CA GLN A 234 -7.66 -4.38 24.46
C GLN A 234 -7.67 -3.52 23.20
N SER A 235 -6.73 -3.74 22.26
CA SER A 235 -6.67 -3.03 20.98
C SER A 235 -7.90 -3.31 20.09
N ARG A 236 -8.34 -4.57 20.05
CA ARG A 236 -9.51 -4.98 19.24
C ARG A 236 -10.81 -4.45 19.82
N GLU A 237 -10.96 -4.48 21.14
CA GLU A 237 -12.13 -3.95 21.85
C GLU A 237 -12.24 -2.43 21.66
N THR A 238 -11.13 -1.70 21.84
CA THR A 238 -11.09 -0.25 21.62
C THR A 238 -11.44 0.11 20.17
N ARG A 239 -11.04 -0.70 19.19
CA ARG A 239 -11.36 -0.48 17.78
C ARG A 239 -12.83 -0.75 17.45
N ALA A 240 -13.43 -1.75 18.11
CA ALA A 240 -14.82 -2.15 17.87
C ALA A 240 -15.81 -1.20 18.58
N HIS A 241 -15.57 -0.89 19.85
CA HIS A 241 -16.53 -0.17 20.69
C HIS A 241 -16.12 1.27 21.01
N SER A 242 -14.93 1.73 20.58
CA SER A 242 -14.37 3.07 20.89
C SER A 242 -14.12 3.34 22.38
N HIS A 243 -14.53 2.44 23.27
CA HIS A 243 -14.28 2.43 24.70
C HIS A 243 -13.96 1.01 25.18
N ILE A 244 -13.37 0.91 26.36
CA ILE A 244 -13.06 -0.37 27.00
C ILE A 244 -14.12 -0.61 28.08
N ASP A 245 -14.81 -1.73 28.01
CA ASP A 245 -15.73 -2.14 29.06
C ASP A 245 -14.91 -2.60 30.27
N LYS A 246 -15.07 -1.91 31.40
CA LYS A 246 -14.34 -2.22 32.64
C LYS A 246 -14.65 -3.62 33.20
N VAL A 247 -15.69 -4.26 32.69
CA VAL A 247 -16.15 -5.61 33.05
C VAL A 247 -15.93 -6.61 31.90
N GLY A 248 -15.37 -6.16 30.77
CA GLY A 248 -15.15 -6.97 29.58
C GLY A 248 -14.07 -8.04 29.74
N LEU A 249 -13.99 -8.91 28.74
CA LEU A 249 -12.99 -9.99 28.70
C LEU A 249 -11.56 -9.42 28.66
N ALA A 250 -11.32 -8.29 27.99
CA ALA A 250 -9.98 -7.67 27.99
C ALA A 250 -9.57 -7.21 29.38
N ALA A 251 -10.47 -6.57 30.14
CA ALA A 251 -10.20 -6.16 31.52
C ALA A 251 -9.88 -7.37 32.41
N THR A 252 -10.63 -8.47 32.24
CA THR A 252 -10.37 -9.73 32.95
C THR A 252 -9.00 -10.30 32.61
N THR A 253 -8.64 -10.30 31.32
CA THR A 253 -7.34 -10.79 30.83
C THR A 253 -6.19 -9.97 31.41
N GLN A 254 -6.32 -8.64 31.41
CA GLN A 254 -5.31 -7.73 31.92
C GLN A 254 -5.12 -7.84 33.45
N SER A 255 -6.21 -8.03 34.20
CA SER A 255 -6.18 -8.35 35.63
C SER A 255 -5.41 -9.64 35.91
N LEU A 256 -5.69 -10.70 35.13
CA LEU A 256 -5.05 -12.01 35.29
C LEU A 256 -3.53 -11.94 35.01
N VAL A 257 -3.12 -11.25 33.94
CA VAL A 257 -1.69 -11.05 33.64
C VAL A 257 -1.01 -10.23 34.73
N SER A 258 -1.67 -9.18 35.23
CA SER A 258 -1.13 -8.34 36.32
C SER A 258 -0.93 -9.15 37.60
N LYS A 259 -1.90 -10.00 37.96
CA LYS A 259 -1.80 -10.90 39.11
C LYS A 259 -0.64 -11.89 38.96
N LYS A 260 -0.51 -12.53 37.80
CA LYS A 260 0.60 -13.46 37.50
C LYS A 260 1.97 -12.79 37.61
N ARG A 261 2.07 -11.52 37.18
CA ARG A 261 3.30 -10.72 37.35
C ARG A 261 3.61 -10.46 38.82
N GLN A 262 2.61 -10.15 39.65
CA GLN A 262 2.80 -9.95 41.08
C GLN A 262 3.23 -11.23 41.80
N GLU A 263 2.63 -12.38 41.47
CA GLU A 263 3.02 -13.70 42.01
C GLU A 263 4.47 -14.07 41.65
N SER A 264 4.90 -13.71 40.44
CA SER A 264 6.30 -13.92 40.01
C SER A 264 7.31 -13.07 40.80
N LEU A 265 6.88 -11.93 41.34
CA LEU A 265 7.73 -11.05 42.15
C LEU A 265 7.75 -11.48 43.63
N SER A 266 6.65 -11.98 44.17
CA SER A 266 6.58 -12.43 45.57
C SER A 266 7.32 -13.76 45.81
N GLY A 267 7.44 -14.63 44.80
CA GLY A 267 8.16 -15.89 44.90
C GLY A 267 9.69 -15.78 45.03
N ARG A 268 10.28 -14.60 44.79
CA ARG A 268 11.74 -14.41 44.76
C ARG A 268 12.33 -13.75 46.03
N SER A 269 11.51 -13.44 47.03
CA SER A 269 11.91 -12.66 48.21
C SER A 269 12.47 -13.47 49.39
N ASN A 270 12.58 -14.80 49.31
CA ASN A 270 13.00 -15.64 50.46
C ASN A 270 14.37 -16.31 50.30
N VAL A 271 15.16 -16.01 49.28
CA VAL A 271 16.55 -16.48 49.19
C VAL A 271 17.48 -15.28 49.37
N SER A 272 17.71 -14.95 50.64
CA SER A 272 18.80 -14.07 51.05
C SER A 272 20.12 -14.69 50.56
N PRO A 273 20.87 -14.06 49.63
CA PRO A 273 22.20 -14.53 49.31
C PRO A 273 23.06 -14.23 50.52
N ARG A 274 23.50 -15.28 51.21
CA ARG A 274 24.54 -15.21 52.23
C ARG A 274 25.82 -14.79 51.51
N ALA A 275 26.05 -13.49 51.43
CA ALA A 275 27.26 -12.91 50.86
C ALA A 275 28.47 -13.46 51.62
N SER A 276 29.35 -14.15 50.91
CA SER A 276 30.64 -14.59 51.44
C SER A 276 31.53 -13.37 51.65
N GLU A 277 32.15 -13.32 52.82
CA GLU A 277 33.06 -12.29 53.33
C GLU A 277 34.20 -11.90 52.35
N ALA A 278 34.53 -12.79 51.40
CA ALA A 278 35.55 -12.58 50.37
C ALA A 278 35.22 -11.49 49.33
N ASP A 279 33.95 -11.11 49.16
CA ASP A 279 33.56 -10.06 48.19
C ASP A 279 33.69 -8.64 48.75
N TYR A 280 33.87 -8.48 50.07
CA TYR A 280 34.06 -7.16 50.69
C TYR A 280 35.48 -6.62 50.49
N GLU A 281 36.50 -7.49 50.52
CA GLU A 281 37.92 -7.12 50.32
C GLU A 281 38.18 -6.62 48.89
N ARG A 282 37.60 -7.29 47.88
CA ARG A 282 37.84 -6.96 46.46
C ARG A 282 37.29 -5.58 46.05
N ARG A 283 36.35 -5.03 46.82
CA ARG A 283 35.74 -3.71 46.56
C ARG A 283 36.56 -2.55 47.12
N ILE A 284 37.43 -2.80 48.11
CA ILE A 284 38.27 -1.75 48.70
C ILE A 284 39.49 -1.49 47.82
N GLU A 285 40.09 -2.52 47.21
CA GLU A 285 41.25 -2.35 46.32
C GLU A 285 40.91 -1.61 45.02
N GLN A 286 39.72 -1.86 44.44
CA GLN A 286 39.28 -1.15 43.23
C GLN A 286 39.05 0.35 43.45
N SER A 287 38.61 0.76 44.65
CA SER A 287 38.37 2.16 44.97
C SER A 287 39.65 2.99 45.12
N HIS A 288 40.82 2.37 45.31
CA HIS A 288 42.08 3.09 45.47
C HIS A 288 42.70 3.48 44.12
N HIS A 289 42.46 2.71 43.06
CA HIS A 289 43.06 2.96 41.74
C HIS A 289 42.39 4.14 41.01
N ASP A 290 41.08 4.31 41.18
CA ASP A 290 40.32 5.40 40.51
C ASP A 290 40.64 6.80 41.08
N LYS A 291 41.14 6.89 42.32
CA LYS A 291 41.56 8.18 42.90
C LYS A 291 42.90 8.67 42.36
N GLU A 292 43.78 7.75 41.96
CA GLU A 292 45.12 8.09 41.45
C GLU A 292 45.06 8.60 39.99
N ILE A 293 44.11 8.10 39.20
CA ILE A 293 43.90 8.53 37.81
C ILE A 293 43.35 9.96 37.74
N ASN A 294 42.46 10.36 38.66
CA ASN A 294 41.88 11.69 38.66
C ASN A 294 42.87 12.80 39.06
N LEU A 295 43.91 12.51 39.84
CA LEU A 295 44.91 13.53 40.21
C LEU A 295 45.82 13.91 39.03
N LYS A 296 46.18 12.95 38.17
CA LYS A 296 47.06 13.18 37.01
C LYS A 296 46.40 13.97 35.88
N VAL A 297 45.08 13.94 35.76
CA VAL A 297 44.35 14.66 34.69
C VAL A 297 44.26 16.16 34.99
N VAL A 298 44.20 16.55 36.26
CA VAL A 298 44.13 17.97 36.66
C VAL A 298 45.48 18.69 36.45
N GLU A 299 46.60 17.97 36.59
CA GLU A 299 47.95 18.56 36.44
C GLU A 299 48.32 18.91 34.99
N LEU A 300 47.65 18.33 33.98
CA LEU A 300 47.94 18.59 32.56
C LEU A 300 47.10 19.73 31.93
N THR A 301 46.16 20.34 32.65
CA THR A 301 45.21 21.31 32.06
C THR A 301 45.56 22.78 32.33
N ILE A 302 46.63 23.08 33.06
CA ILE A 302 47.07 24.46 33.33
C ILE A 302 48.38 24.75 32.60
N GLN A 303 48.29 25.07 31.30
CA GLN A 303 49.32 25.85 30.62
C GLN A 303 48.72 27.18 30.15
N PRO A 304 49.19 28.34 30.68
CA PRO A 304 48.76 29.65 30.20
C PRO A 304 49.42 29.96 28.85
N LYS A 305 48.59 30.12 27.82
CA LYS A 305 49.01 30.58 26.49
C LYS A 305 49.17 32.10 26.52
N ILE A 306 50.40 32.55 26.71
CA ILE A 306 50.83 33.95 26.53
C ILE A 306 50.95 34.21 25.02
N ILE A 307 50.17 35.15 24.49
CA ILE A 307 50.39 35.81 23.18
C ILE A 307 49.96 37.27 23.40
N GLU A 308 50.89 38.15 23.78
CA GLU A 308 51.65 39.07 22.90
C GLU A 308 50.76 39.99 22.05
N GLU A 309 50.47 41.13 22.66
CA GLU A 309 49.97 42.37 22.07
C GLU A 309 51.18 43.12 21.49
N ASN A 310 51.23 43.29 20.16
CA ASN A 310 52.16 44.22 19.51
C ASN A 310 51.35 45.24 18.71
N VAL A 311 51.25 46.41 19.32
CA VAL A 311 50.84 47.69 18.74
C VAL A 311 52.06 48.28 18.02
N VAL A 312 51.92 48.63 16.74
CA VAL A 312 52.80 49.62 16.10
C VAL A 312 51.93 50.50 15.19
N ASP A 313 52.06 51.81 15.45
CA ASP A 313 51.57 52.96 14.68
C ASP A 313 52.09 53.03 13.24
#